data_AF-A0A3A8P917-F1
#
_entry.id   AF-A0A3A8P917-F1
#
_cell.length_a   1.000
_cell.length_b   1.000
_cell.length_c   1.000
_cell.angle_alpha   90.00
_cell.angle_beta   90.00
_cell.angle_gamma   90.00
#
_symmetry.space_group_name_H-M   'P 1'
#
loop_
_entity.id
_entity.type
_entity.pdbx_description
1 polymer ?
#
loop_
_entity_poly.entity_id
_entity_poly.type
_entity_poly.pdbx_seq_one_letter_code
_entity_poly.pdbx_strand_id
1 'polypeptide(L)'
;INDLANVEISAPSLNVQDLIVKSLKAFDDKITTLSSMNQTLEQMSQTLFKSWFVDFDPVIDNALDAGNPIPEALQTRAKLRQKVRNSADFKPLPAEIRSLFPSEFEETELGWVPKGWKEGTLPEIAFINSTSWTN
;
A
#
# COMPACT_ATOMS: atom_id res chain seq x y z
N ILE A 1 -34.41 31.16 0.85
CA ILE A 1 -33.70 30.95 -0.45
C ILE A 1 -33.57 32.24 -1.27
N ASN A 2 -34.37 33.30 -1.03
CA ASN A 2 -34.30 34.55 -1.82
C ASN A 2 -33.13 35.51 -1.50
N ASP A 3 -32.41 35.32 -0.39
CA ASP A 3 -31.42 36.31 0.08
C ASP A 3 -30.07 36.27 -0.68
N LEU A 4 -29.76 35.17 -1.39
CA LEU A 4 -28.54 35.07 -2.20
C LEU A 4 -28.63 35.83 -3.53
N ALA A 5 -29.84 36.12 -4.02
CA ALA A 5 -30.05 36.76 -5.32
C ALA A 5 -29.74 38.28 -5.31
N ASN A 6 -29.76 38.91 -4.13
CA ASN A 6 -29.54 40.34 -3.95
C ASN A 6 -28.14 40.67 -3.41
N VAL A 7 -27.21 39.71 -3.41
CA VAL A 7 -25.83 39.95 -2.99
C VAL A 7 -25.10 40.69 -4.10
N GLU A 8 -24.83 41.97 -3.88
CA GLU A 8 -24.00 42.76 -4.78
C GLU A 8 -22.54 42.31 -4.66
N ILE A 9 -21.99 41.78 -5.76
CA ILE A 9 -20.57 41.41 -5.87
C ILE A 9 -19.87 42.35 -6.85
N SER A 10 -18.72 42.87 -6.44
CA SER A 10 -17.84 43.61 -7.36
C SER A 10 -17.12 42.60 -8.26
N ALA A 11 -17.60 42.46 -9.49
CA ALA A 11 -17.01 41.56 -10.47
C ALA A 11 -16.02 42.32 -11.37
N PRO A 12 -14.79 41.80 -11.57
CA PRO A 12 -13.86 42.41 -12.53
C PRO A 12 -14.35 42.20 -13.97
N SER A 13 -13.70 42.80 -14.97
CA SER A 13 -14.08 42.59 -16.37
C SER A 13 -14.08 41.10 -16.76
N LEU A 14 -14.90 40.70 -17.72
CA LEU A 14 -15.02 39.30 -18.14
C LEU A 14 -13.66 38.68 -18.52
N ASN A 15 -12.80 39.43 -19.21
CA ASN A 15 -11.45 38.96 -19.55
C ASN A 15 -10.61 38.63 -18.30
N VAL A 16 -10.70 39.45 -17.25
CA VAL A 16 -10.01 39.19 -15.98
C VAL A 16 -10.63 37.98 -15.27
N GLN A 17 -11.96 37.85 -15.30
CA GLN A 17 -12.64 36.68 -14.75
C GLN A 17 -12.19 35.39 -15.44
N ASP A 18 -12.11 35.37 -16.76
CA ASP A 18 -11.68 34.20 -17.54
C ASP A 18 -10.23 33.80 -17.21
N LEU A 19 -9.34 34.79 -17.05
CA LEU A 19 -7.96 34.54 -16.62
C LEU A 19 -7.88 33.96 -15.21
N ILE A 20 -8.70 34.48 -14.28
CA ILE A 20 -8.80 33.97 -12.91
C ILE A 20 -9.32 32.53 -12.94
N VAL A 21 -10.44 32.27 -13.61
CA VAL A 21 -11.05 30.94 -13.72
C VAL A 21 -10.09 29.93 -14.33
N LYS A 22 -9.42 30.30 -15.43
CA LYS A 22 -8.43 29.42 -16.08
C LYS A 22 -7.31 29.04 -15.12
N SER A 23 -6.79 30.00 -14.35
CA SER A 23 -5.70 29.76 -13.40
C SER A 23 -6.17 28.90 -12.22
N LEU A 24 -7.30 29.23 -11.61
CA LEU A 24 -7.87 28.46 -10.49
C LEU A 24 -8.23 27.04 -10.92
N LYS A 25 -8.87 26.88 -12.08
CA LYS A 25 -9.21 25.57 -12.63
C LYS A 25 -7.99 24.69 -12.81
N ALA A 26 -6.87 25.24 -13.28
CA ALA A 26 -5.63 24.48 -13.42
C ALA A 26 -5.11 23.93 -12.07
N PHE A 27 -5.25 24.72 -10.99
CA PHE A 27 -4.91 24.26 -9.64
C PHE A 27 -5.90 23.24 -9.11
N ASP A 28 -7.21 23.45 -9.29
CA ASP A 28 -8.24 22.50 -8.87
C ASP A 28 -8.06 21.15 -9.56
N ASP A 29 -7.85 21.14 -10.88
CA ASP A 29 -7.61 19.93 -11.66
C ASP A 29 -6.34 19.19 -11.15
N LYS A 30 -5.31 19.94 -10.72
CA LYS A 30 -4.10 19.37 -10.13
C LYS A 30 -4.35 18.77 -8.75
N ILE A 31 -5.11 19.45 -7.89
CA ILE A 31 -5.48 18.95 -6.56
C ILE A 31 -6.29 17.66 -6.70
N THR A 32 -7.28 17.64 -7.60
CA THR A 32 -8.07 16.44 -7.89
C THR A 32 -7.17 15.30 -8.33
N THR A 33 -6.27 15.55 -9.28
CA THR A 33 -5.32 14.54 -9.78
C THR A 33 -4.43 13.99 -8.65
N LEU A 34 -3.86 14.85 -7.81
CA LEU A 34 -3.00 14.43 -6.70
C LEU A 34 -3.77 13.64 -5.65
N SER A 35 -5.02 14.03 -5.36
CA SER A 35 -5.89 13.29 -4.44
C SER A 35 -6.17 11.88 -4.96
N SER A 36 -6.51 11.74 -6.24
CA SER A 36 -6.71 10.42 -6.87
C SER A 36 -5.43 9.58 -6.86
N MET A 37 -4.25 10.17 -7.13
CA MET A 37 -2.98 9.47 -7.05
C MET A 37 -2.71 8.94 -5.63
N ASN A 38 -2.93 9.77 -4.61
CA ASN A 38 -2.77 9.36 -3.22
C ASN A 38 -3.71 8.20 -2.84
N GLN A 39 -4.97 8.24 -3.29
CA GLN A 39 -5.91 7.14 -3.09
C GLN A 39 -5.43 5.84 -3.74
N THR A 40 -4.90 5.92 -4.98
CA THR A 40 -4.32 4.74 -5.65
C THR A 40 -3.09 4.21 -4.89
N LEU A 41 -2.20 5.08 -4.42
CA LEU A 41 -1.03 4.67 -3.65
C LEU A 41 -1.42 3.99 -2.33
N GLU A 42 -2.45 4.51 -1.66
CA GLU A 42 -2.99 3.90 -0.45
C GLU A 42 -3.57 2.51 -0.73
N GLN A 43 -4.37 2.36 -1.79
CA GLN A 43 -4.91 1.07 -2.21
C GLN A 43 -3.81 0.06 -2.56
N MET A 44 -2.76 0.49 -3.26
CA MET A 44 -1.59 -0.35 -3.55
C MET A 44 -0.87 -0.77 -2.27
N SER A 45 -0.66 0.16 -1.34
CA SER A 45 -0.03 -0.12 -0.03
C SER A 45 -0.84 -1.13 0.79
N GLN A 46 -2.16 -0.96 0.89
CA GLN A 46 -3.04 -1.90 1.58
C GLN A 46 -3.01 -3.30 0.94
N THR A 47 -2.97 -3.36 -0.39
CA THR A 47 -2.90 -4.62 -1.14
C THR A 47 -1.58 -5.34 -0.88
N LEU A 48 -0.46 -4.61 -0.94
CA LEU A 48 0.86 -5.17 -0.61
C LEU A 48 0.94 -5.61 0.85
N PHE A 49 0.43 -4.80 1.77
CA PHE A 49 0.43 -5.13 3.20
C PHE A 49 -0.34 -6.42 3.47
N LYS A 50 -1.54 -6.55 2.91
CA LYS A 50 -2.34 -7.77 3.02
C LYS A 50 -1.59 -8.98 2.45
N SER A 51 -1.06 -8.86 1.24
CA SER A 51 -0.33 -9.96 0.58
C SER A 51 0.92 -10.38 1.37
N TRP A 52 1.71 -9.42 1.87
CA TRP A 52 3.01 -9.70 2.46
C TRP A 52 2.95 -10.04 3.96
N PHE A 53 2.08 -9.37 4.73
CA PHE A 53 2.07 -9.45 6.18
C PHE A 53 0.83 -10.13 6.78
N VAL A 54 -0.21 -10.41 5.97
CA VAL A 54 -1.43 -11.11 6.43
C VAL A 54 -1.59 -12.47 5.75
N ASP A 55 -1.38 -12.51 4.43
CA ASP A 55 -1.50 -13.73 3.64
C ASP A 55 -0.16 -14.47 3.49
N PHE A 56 0.96 -13.79 3.76
CA PHE A 56 2.33 -14.30 3.67
C PHE A 56 2.71 -14.82 2.27
N ASP A 57 2.16 -14.22 1.21
CA ASP A 57 2.33 -14.67 -0.17
C ASP A 57 3.81 -14.88 -0.58
N PRO A 58 4.77 -13.97 -0.30
CA PRO A 58 6.16 -14.19 -0.69
C PRO A 58 6.82 -15.35 0.06
N VAL A 59 6.47 -15.54 1.34
CA VAL A 59 7.00 -16.62 2.19
C VAL A 59 6.46 -17.96 1.71
N ILE A 60 5.18 -18.02 1.34
CA ILE A 60 4.55 -19.18 0.72
C ILE A 60 5.23 -19.50 -0.61
N ASP A 61 5.44 -18.50 -1.47
CA ASP A 61 6.13 -18.71 -2.75
C ASP A 61 7.54 -19.30 -2.52
N ASN A 62 8.29 -18.75 -1.55
CA ASN A 62 9.62 -19.23 -1.16
C ASN A 62 9.60 -20.65 -0.59
N ALA A 63 8.65 -20.96 0.29
CA ALA A 63 8.50 -22.29 0.88
C ALA A 63 8.19 -23.35 -0.18
N LEU A 64 7.27 -23.03 -1.10
CA LEU A 64 6.91 -23.90 -2.22
C LEU A 64 8.11 -24.17 -3.14
N ASP A 65 8.90 -23.15 -3.48
CA ASP A 65 10.05 -23.30 -4.36
C ASP A 65 11.22 -24.02 -3.68
N ALA A 66 11.37 -23.86 -2.37
CA ALA A 66 12.37 -24.58 -1.57
C ALA A 66 11.95 -26.01 -1.20
N GLY A 67 10.66 -26.37 -1.37
CA GLY A 67 10.10 -27.64 -0.92
C GLY A 67 9.92 -27.74 0.60
N ASN A 68 9.86 -26.61 1.30
CA ASN A 68 9.66 -26.55 2.74
C ASN A 68 8.20 -26.81 3.13
N PRO A 69 7.93 -27.47 4.27
CA PRO A 69 6.58 -27.72 4.71
C PRO A 69 5.85 -26.42 5.06
N ILE A 70 4.60 -26.31 4.62
CA ILE A 70 3.69 -25.24 5.02
C ILE A 70 2.74 -25.80 6.10
N PRO A 71 2.64 -25.15 7.28
CA PRO A 71 1.78 -25.60 8.38
C PRO A 71 0.32 -25.75 7.97
N GLU A 72 -0.40 -26.68 8.60
CA GLU A 72 -1.81 -26.97 8.29
C GLU A 72 -2.69 -25.71 8.37
N ALA A 73 -2.48 -24.88 9.39
CA ALA A 73 -3.18 -23.61 9.59
C ALA A 73 -3.04 -22.61 8.42
N LEU A 74 -1.99 -22.74 7.59
CA LEU A 74 -1.71 -21.87 6.45
C LEU A 74 -2.04 -22.52 5.09
N GLN A 75 -2.50 -23.78 5.08
CA GLN A 75 -2.76 -24.52 3.84
C GLN A 75 -3.82 -23.85 2.95
N THR A 76 -4.86 -23.26 3.54
CA THR A 76 -5.89 -22.53 2.77
C THR A 76 -5.28 -21.35 2.02
N ARG A 77 -4.39 -20.58 2.67
CA ARG A 77 -3.66 -19.47 2.04
C ARG A 77 -2.74 -19.98 0.93
N ALA A 78 -1.98 -21.04 1.20
CA ALA A 78 -1.08 -21.65 0.21
C ALA A 78 -1.82 -22.14 -1.03
N LYS A 79 -2.99 -22.78 -0.88
CA LYS A 79 -3.84 -23.20 -2.00
C LYS A 79 -4.36 -22.03 -2.82
N LEU A 80 -4.78 -20.94 -2.18
CA LEU A 80 -5.20 -19.72 -2.87
C LEU A 80 -4.03 -19.11 -3.65
N ARG A 81 -2.86 -19.03 -3.02
CA ARG A 81 -1.64 -18.51 -3.66
C ARG A 81 -1.22 -19.37 -4.84
N GLN A 82 -1.26 -20.69 -4.73
CA GLN A 82 -0.93 -21.59 -5.84
C GLN A 82 -1.86 -21.38 -7.06
N LYS A 83 -3.15 -21.12 -6.84
CA LYS A 83 -4.07 -20.78 -7.94
C LYS A 83 -3.65 -19.49 -8.64
N VAL A 84 -3.24 -18.47 -7.88
CA VAL A 84 -2.72 -17.22 -8.43
C VAL A 84 -1.43 -17.46 -9.20
N ARG A 85 -0.48 -18.23 -8.64
CA ARG A 85 0.78 -18.59 -9.31
C ARG A 85 0.60 -19.30 -10.65
N ASN A 86 -0.44 -20.10 -10.77
CA ASN A 86 -0.74 -20.87 -11.97
C ASN A 86 -1.50 -20.04 -13.03
N SER A 87 -1.85 -18.78 -12.74
CA SER A 87 -2.50 -17.90 -13.70
C SER A 87 -1.52 -17.35 -14.74
N ALA A 88 -2.02 -17.04 -15.94
CA ALA A 88 -1.20 -16.52 -17.04
C ALA A 88 -0.56 -15.16 -16.74
N ASP A 89 -1.20 -14.35 -15.90
CA ASP A 89 -0.75 -13.01 -15.53
C ASP A 89 0.16 -12.99 -14.30
N PHE A 90 0.49 -14.16 -13.74
CA PHE A 90 1.35 -14.22 -12.57
C PHE A 90 2.75 -13.69 -12.89
N LYS A 91 3.14 -12.64 -12.16
CA LYS A 91 4.50 -12.12 -12.17
C LYS A 91 5.11 -12.32 -10.79
N PRO A 92 6.12 -13.20 -10.64
CA PRO A 92 6.80 -13.35 -9.37
C PRO A 92 7.52 -12.05 -9.00
N LEU A 93 7.75 -11.85 -7.70
CA LEU A 93 8.55 -10.74 -7.22
C LEU A 93 9.98 -10.82 -7.78
N PRO A 94 10.64 -9.67 -8.04
CA PRO A 94 12.06 -9.64 -8.35
C PRO A 94 12.88 -10.40 -7.30
N ALA A 95 13.94 -11.09 -7.74
CA ALA A 95 14.75 -11.94 -6.87
C ALA A 95 15.30 -11.20 -5.65
N GLU A 96 15.70 -9.93 -5.81
CA GLU A 96 16.21 -9.08 -4.73
C GLU A 96 15.16 -8.89 -3.63
N ILE A 97 13.93 -8.51 -3.99
CA ILE A 97 12.82 -8.35 -3.04
C ILE A 97 12.44 -9.69 -2.43
N ARG A 98 12.42 -10.75 -3.24
CA ARG A 98 12.07 -12.10 -2.79
C ARG A 98 13.03 -12.64 -1.73
N SER A 99 14.31 -12.25 -1.80
CA SER A 99 15.35 -12.63 -0.83
C SER A 99 15.17 -12.00 0.56
N LEU A 100 14.34 -10.95 0.69
CA LEU A 100 14.01 -10.32 1.97
C LEU A 100 13.03 -11.15 2.80
N PHE A 101 12.39 -12.16 2.20
CA PHE A 101 11.41 -13.01 2.86
C PHE A 101 11.99 -14.38 3.17
N PRO A 102 11.71 -14.97 4.35
CA PRO A 102 12.13 -16.33 4.65
C PRO A 102 11.38 -17.34 3.76
N SER A 103 11.79 -18.61 3.82
CA SER A 103 11.18 -19.74 3.10
C SER A 103 10.56 -20.77 4.03
N GLU A 104 10.46 -20.47 5.32
CA GLU A 104 9.98 -21.37 6.36
C GLU A 104 9.05 -20.62 7.32
N PHE A 105 8.26 -21.38 8.06
CA PHE A 105 7.38 -20.88 9.12
C PHE A 105 7.77 -21.52 10.46
N GLU A 106 7.52 -20.79 11.54
CA GLU A 106 7.65 -21.28 12.91
C GLU A 106 6.39 -20.95 13.72
N GLU A 107 6.09 -21.79 14.71
CA GLU A 107 4.97 -21.58 15.60
C GLU A 107 5.42 -20.75 16.81
N THR A 108 4.69 -19.68 17.09
CA THR A 108 4.90 -18.78 18.23
C THR A 108 3.65 -18.73 19.08
N GLU A 109 3.69 -18.02 20.21
CA GLU A 109 2.50 -17.79 21.05
C GLU A 109 1.36 -17.06 20.30
N LEU A 110 1.70 -16.29 19.25
CA LEU A 110 0.74 -15.60 18.38
C LEU A 110 0.29 -16.46 17.17
N GLY A 111 0.73 -17.72 17.10
CA GLY A 111 0.46 -18.64 16.02
C GLY A 111 1.62 -18.75 15.01
N TRP A 112 1.29 -19.23 13.81
CA TRP A 112 2.27 -19.47 12.74
C TRP A 112 2.71 -18.17 12.06
N VAL A 113 4.00 -17.89 12.13
CA VAL A 113 4.62 -16.71 11.52
C VAL A 113 5.81 -17.11 10.64
N PRO A 114 6.23 -16.26 9.70
CA PRO A 114 7.45 -16.48 8.94
C PRO A 114 8.67 -16.60 9.88
N LYS A 115 9.55 -17.56 9.60
CA LYS A 115 10.70 -17.85 10.45
C LYS A 115 11.59 -16.62 10.65
N GLY A 116 11.95 -16.34 11.90
CA GLY A 116 12.79 -15.20 12.29
C GLY A 116 12.03 -13.91 12.51
N TRP A 117 10.70 -13.88 12.27
CA TRP A 117 9.87 -12.75 12.66
C TRP A 117 9.64 -12.80 14.16
N LYS A 118 9.78 -11.65 14.82
CA LYS A 118 9.73 -11.54 16.27
C LYS A 118 8.77 -10.43 16.67
N GLU A 119 8.11 -10.63 17.81
CA GLU A 119 7.55 -9.53 18.56
C GLU A 119 8.65 -8.79 19.34
N GLY A 120 8.41 -7.51 19.60
CA GLY A 120 9.33 -6.68 20.35
C GLY A 120 8.79 -5.26 20.49
N THR A 121 9.33 -4.54 21.44
CA THR A 121 9.07 -3.10 21.58
C THR A 121 9.78 -2.34 20.45
N LEU A 122 9.24 -1.18 20.07
CA LEU A 122 9.83 -0.35 18.99
C LEU A 122 11.35 -0.14 19.13
N PRO A 123 11.92 0.15 20.32
CA PRO A 123 13.37 0.30 20.47
C PRO A 123 14.19 -0.97 20.20
N GLU A 124 13.59 -2.17 20.33
CA GLU A 124 14.28 -3.45 20.10
C GLU A 124 14.32 -3.82 18.62
N ILE A 125 13.35 -3.34 17.84
CA ILE A 125 13.16 -3.78 16.44
C ILE A 125 13.40 -2.66 15.42
N ALA A 126 13.44 -1.39 15.84
CA ALA A 126 13.62 -0.25 14.96
C ALA A 126 14.47 0.86 15.59
N PHE A 127 15.33 1.47 14.76
CA PHE A 127 16.01 2.71 15.12
C PHE A 127 15.17 3.92 14.68
N ILE A 128 14.75 4.75 15.63
CA ILE A 128 14.07 6.01 15.31
C ILE A 128 15.13 7.02 14.84
N ASN A 129 15.15 7.31 13.54
CA ASN A 129 15.95 8.42 13.03
C ASN A 129 15.25 9.75 13.37
N SER A 130 15.69 10.41 14.45
CA SER A 130 15.14 11.71 14.87
C SER A 130 15.55 12.87 13.95
N THR A 131 16.51 12.69 13.04
CA THR A 131 17.03 13.76 12.18
C THR A 131 16.33 13.88 10.82
N SER A 132 15.44 12.95 10.46
CA SER A 132 14.75 12.94 9.15
C SER A 132 13.51 13.85 9.09
N TRP A 133 13.03 14.37 10.21
CA TRP A 133 11.81 15.22 10.28
C TRP A 133 12.11 16.72 10.43
N THR A 134 13.38 17.11 10.37
CA THR A 134 13.84 18.49 10.45
C THR A 134 14.57 18.88 9.16
N ASN A 135 13.83 19.26 8.12
CA ASN A 135 14.31 20.03 6.98
C ASN A 135 13.16 20.87 6.43
#